data_AF-F7KUR3-F1
#
_entry.id   AF-F7KUR3-F1
#
_cell.length_a   1.000
_cell.length_b   1.000
_cell.length_c   1.000
_cell.angle_alpha   90.00
_cell.angle_beta   90.00
_cell.angle_gamma   90.00
#
_symmetry.space_group_name_H-M   'P 1'
#
loop_
_entity.id
_entity.type
_entity.pdbx_description
1 polymer ?
#
loop_
_entity_poly.entity_id
_entity_poly.type
_entity_poly.pdbx_seq_one_letter_code
_entity_poly.pdbx_strand_id
1 'polypeptide(L)' 'MISVGIDVSKGKSTVCILKPYGEIMCSPFEMLHGEKELNALDDLLNKLDGEIRIVMEATGIYHLPILTFFHEKGYFVSV' A
#
# COMPACT_ATOMS: atom_id res chain seq x y z
N MET A 1 6.22 5.99 -12.57
CA MET A 1 5.34 5.00 -11.95
C MET A 1 5.99 4.55 -10.66
N ILE A 2 5.30 4.72 -9.54
CA ILE A 2 5.70 4.29 -8.21
C ILE A 2 4.93 3.03 -7.89
N SER A 3 5.63 1.97 -7.51
CA SER A 3 5.04 0.70 -7.14
C SER A 3 4.98 0.57 -5.63
N VAL A 4 3.80 0.25 -5.10
CA VAL A 4 3.58 0.01 -3.67
C VAL A 4 3.25 -1.47 -3.50
N GLY A 5 4.18 -2.22 -2.94
CA GLY A 5 3.97 -3.63 -2.60
C GLY A 5 3.44 -3.76 -1.18
N ILE A 6 2.38 -4.54 -0.99
CA ILE A 6 1.78 -4.80 0.31
C ILE A 6 1.68 -6.31 0.52
N ASP A 7 2.53 -6.87 1.37
CA ASP A 7 2.40 -8.24 1.86
C ASP A 7 1.40 -8.26 3.01
N VAL A 8 0.22 -8.83 2.77
CA VAL A 8 -0.91 -8.78 3.70
C VAL A 8 -0.88 -9.97 4.64
N SER A 9 -0.94 -9.71 5.94
CA SER A 9 -1.10 -10.71 7.00
C SER A 9 -2.31 -10.41 7.88
N LYS A 10 -2.64 -11.27 8.86
CA LYS A 10 -3.73 -10.98 9.82
C LYS A 10 -3.36 -9.79 10.72
N GLY A 11 -4.07 -8.68 10.57
CA GLY A 11 -3.99 -7.51 11.46
C GLY A 11 -2.85 -6.54 11.16
N LYS A 12 -1.92 -6.90 10.27
CA LYS A 12 -0.85 -6.03 9.79
C LYS A 12 -0.38 -6.43 8.40
N SER A 13 0.21 -5.50 7.68
CA SER A 13 0.85 -5.74 6.39
C SER A 13 2.26 -5.16 6.37
N THR A 14 3.14 -5.76 5.58
CA THR A 14 4.45 -5.18 5.27
C THR A 14 4.32 -4.38 3.98
N VAL A 15 4.66 -3.09 4.02
CA VAL A 15 4.54 -2.16 2.88
C VAL A 15 5.92 -1.76 2.40
N CYS A 16 6.15 -1.79 1.08
CA CYS A 16 7.37 -1.33 0.44
C CYS A 16 7.03 -0.39 -0.72
N ILE A 17 7.77 0.72 -0.86
CA ILE A 17 7.55 1.72 -1.92
C ILE A 17 8.79 1.82 -2.79
N LEU A 18 8.60 1.54 -4.08
CA LEU A 18 9.66 1.49 -5.08
C LEU A 18 9.42 2.54 -6.17
N LYS A 19 10.48 3.24 -6.54
CA LYS A 19 10.55 4.03 -7.77
C LYS A 19 10.82 3.13 -8.98
N PRO A 20 10.68 3.68 -10.21
CA PRO A 20 11.19 3.02 -11.40
C PRO A 20 12.63 2.53 -11.21
N TYR A 21 12.97 1.42 -11.85
CA TYR A 21 14.30 0.80 -11.77
C TYR A 21 14.70 0.24 -10.40
N GLY A 22 13.76 0.09 -9.46
CA GLY A 22 13.99 -0.62 -8.20
C GLY A 22 14.65 0.21 -7.10
N GLU A 23 14.71 1.54 -7.26
CA GLU A 23 15.15 2.43 -6.17
C GLU A 23 14.14 2.36 -5.01
N ILE A 24 14.61 1.97 -3.83
CA ILE A 24 13.80 1.90 -2.62
C ILE A 24 13.58 3.32 -2.10
N MET A 25 12.34 3.83 -2.21
CA MET A 25 11.97 5.11 -1.62
C MET A 25 11.71 4.99 -0.13
N CYS A 26 11.05 3.91 0.26
CA CYS A 26 10.74 3.60 1.65
C CYS A 26 11.09 2.15 1.90
N SER A 27 12.02 1.91 2.83
CA SER A 27 12.34 0.57 3.29
C SER A 27 11.08 -0.11 3.82
N PRO A 28 10.95 -1.45 3.69
CA PRO A 28 9.79 -2.17 4.17
C PRO A 28 9.42 -1.80 5.61
N PHE A 29 8.16 -1.45 5.84
CA PHE A 29 7.64 -1.09 7.16
C PHE A 29 6.31 -1.77 7.43
N GLU A 30 5.99 -1.95 8.71
CA GLU A 30 4.72 -2.55 9.12
C GLU A 30 3.61 -1.49 9.18
N MET A 31 2.47 -1.81 8.60
CA MET A 31 1.23 -1.04 8.66
C MET A 31 0.16 -1.90 9.34
N LEU A 32 -0.34 -1.46 10.49
CA LEU A 32 -1.46 -2.13 11.15
C LEU A 32 -2.74 -1.95 10.33
N HIS A 33 -3.66 -2.92 10.42
CA HIS A 33 -4.97 -2.84 9.76
C HIS A 33 -5.90 -1.94 10.57
N GLY A 34 -5.59 -0.65 10.59
CA GLY A 34 -6.33 0.38 11.30
C GLY A 34 -6.47 1.64 10.45
N GLU A 35 -7.54 2.39 10.69
CA GLU A 35 -7.83 3.62 9.93
C GLU A 35 -6.70 4.65 10.04
N LYS A 36 -6.07 4.77 11.20
CA LYS A 36 -4.97 5.72 11.43
C LYS A 36 -3.77 5.39 10.53
N GLU A 37 -3.35 4.13 10.49
CA GLU A 37 -2.20 3.68 9.71
C GLU A 37 -2.49 3.67 8.20
N LEU A 38 -3.73 3.34 7.79
CA LEU A 38 -4.17 3.44 6.40
C LEU A 38 -4.18 4.89 5.91
N ASN A 39 -4.70 5.82 6.70
CA ASN A 39 -4.64 7.25 6.36
C ASN A 39 -3.20 7.77 6.36
N ALA A 40 -2.34 7.32 7.27
CA ALA A 40 -0.93 7.70 7.24
C ALA A 40 -0.22 7.22 5.96
N LEU A 41 -0.59 6.04 5.44
CA LEU A 41 -0.09 5.56 4.15
C LEU A 41 -0.66 6.39 2.99
N ASP A 42 -1.97 6.70 2.98
CA ASP A 42 -2.58 7.60 2.00
C ASP A 42 -1.89 8.98 1.96
N ASP A 43 -1.65 9.59 3.11
CA ASP A 43 -0.94 10.87 3.24
C ASP A 43 0.50 10.80 2.71
N LEU A 44 1.17 9.66 2.89
CA LEU A 44 2.50 9.42 2.33
C LEU A 44 2.42 9.33 0.80
N LEU A 45 1.48 8.56 0.27
CA LEU A 45 1.29 8.35 -1.17
C LEU A 45 0.92 9.67 -1.88
N ASN A 46 0.06 10.48 -1.30
CA ASN A 46 -0.34 11.79 -1.85
C ASN A 46 0.81 12.80 -1.95
N LYS A 47 1.92 12.60 -1.23
CA LYS A 47 3.13 13.44 -1.31
C LYS A 47 4.09 13.00 -2.40
N LEU A 48 3.83 11.85 -3.04
CA LEU A 48 4.72 11.30 -4.06
C LEU A 48 4.31 11.80 -5.45
N ASP A 49 5.30 12.27 -6.21
CA ASP A 49 5.08 12.69 -7.58
C ASP A 49 5.11 11.48 -8.54
N GLY A 50 3.96 11.16 -9.13
CA GLY A 50 3.82 10.20 -10.22
C GLY A 50 2.64 9.27 -10.09
N GLU A 51 2.42 8.45 -11.13
CA GLU A 51 1.39 7.41 -11.11
C GLU A 51 1.73 6.33 -10.06
N ILE A 52 0.82 6.11 -9.10
CA ILE A 52 0.94 5.11 -8.04
C ILE A 52 0.17 3.86 -8.43
N ARG A 53 0.83 2.70 -8.31
CA ARG A 53 0.20 1.39 -8.48
C ARG A 53 0.43 0.53 -7.24
N ILE A 54 -0.67 0.14 -6.61
CA ILE A 54 -0.66 -0.70 -5.41
C ILE A 54 -0.84 -2.16 -5.84
N VAL A 55 0.05 -3.03 -5.37
CA VAL A 55 -0.01 -4.48 -5.60
C VAL A 55 0.02 -5.17 -4.24
N MET A 56 -0.96 -6.02 -3.98
CA MET A 56 -1.12 -6.72 -2.71
C MET A 56 -0.82 -8.21 -2.90
N GLU A 57 0.01 -8.79 -2.03
CA GLU A 57 0.05 -10.24 -1.83
C GLU A 57 -0.99 -10.58 -0.76
N ALA A 58 -2.11 -11.19 -1.18
CA ALA A 58 -3.23 -11.44 -0.28
C ALA A 58 -3.07 -12.71 0.57
N THR A 59 -3.16 -12.55 1.90
CA THR A 59 -3.49 -13.65 2.82
C THR A 59 -4.97 -13.65 3.17
N GLY A 60 -5.72 -14.62 2.61
CA GLY A 60 -7.14 -14.81 2.91
C GLY A 60 -7.98 -13.54 2.69
N ILE A 61 -8.93 -13.27 3.60
CA ILE A 61 -9.84 -12.12 3.51
C ILE A 61 -9.22 -10.80 3.99
N TYR A 62 -8.01 -10.82 4.57
CA TYR A 62 -7.45 -9.66 5.27
C TYR A 62 -7.06 -8.50 4.35
N HIS A 63 -6.96 -8.75 3.03
CA HIS A 63 -6.70 -7.70 2.05
C HIS A 63 -7.94 -6.85 1.76
N LEU A 64 -9.15 -7.36 1.96
CA LEU A 64 -10.40 -6.69 1.57
C LEU A 64 -10.57 -5.28 2.17
N PRO A 65 -10.30 -5.04 3.48
CA PRO A 65 -10.40 -3.69 4.05
C PRO A 65 -9.39 -2.72 3.44
N ILE A 66 -8.17 -3.21 3.15
CA ILE A 66 -7.09 -2.42 2.57
C ILE A 66 -7.40 -2.07 1.11
N LEU A 67 -7.83 -3.07 0.34
CA LEU A 67 -8.27 -2.93 -1.04
C LEU A 67 -9.40 -1.91 -1.13
N THR A 68 -10.43 -2.05 -0.30
CA THR A 68 -11.61 -1.17 -0.30
C THR A 68 -11.19 0.27 0.00
N PHE A 69 -10.39 0.48 1.04
CA PHE A 69 -9.88 1.81 1.40
C PHE A 69 -9.16 2.51 0.25
N PHE A 70 -8.19 1.84 -0.39
CA PHE A 70 -7.44 2.45 -1.49
C PHE A 70 -8.24 2.59 -2.78
N HIS A 71 -9.14 1.65 -3.07
CA HIS A 71 -10.03 1.74 -4.22
C HIS A 71 -11.00 2.92 -4.08
N GLU A 72 -11.58 3.14 -2.90
CA GLU A 72 -12.47 4.29 -2.63
C GLU A 72 -11.74 5.64 -2.76
N LYS A 73 -10.43 5.68 -2.49
CA LYS A 73 -9.56 6.85 -2.68
C LYS A 73 -9.14 7.06 -4.14
N GLY A 74 -9.51 6.15 -5.04
CA GLY A 74 -9.22 6.26 -6.48
C GLY A 74 -7.84 5.74 -6.89
N TYR A 75 -7.13 5.02 -6.03
CA TYR A 75 -5.88 4.37 -6.41
C TYR A 75 -6.12 3.17 -7.31
N PHE A 76 -5.17 2.91 -8.21
CA PHE A 76 -5.06 1.61 -8.85
C PHE A 76 -4.60 0.58 -7.82
N VAL A 77 -5.37 -0.48 -7.65
CA VAL A 77 -5.04 -1.61 -6.76
C VAL A 77 -5.21 -2.93 -7.52
N SER A 78 -4.18 -3.77 -7.44
CA SER A 78 -4.22 -5.17 -7.87
C SER A 78 -3.96 -6.06 -6.67
N VAL A 79 -4.67 -7.19 -6.61
CA VAL A 79 -4.51 -8.24 -5.60
C VAL A 79 -4.10 -9.53 -6.29
#